data_AF-A0A3N7FBM1-F1
#
_entry.id   AF-A0A3N7FBM1-F1
#
_cell.length_a   1.000
_cell.length_b   1.000
_cell.length_c   1.000
_cell.angle_alpha   90.00
_cell.angle_beta   90.00
_cell.angle_gamma   90.00
#
_symmetry.space_group_name_H-M   'P 1'
#
loop_
_entity.id
_entity.type
_entity.pdbx_description
1 polymer ?
#
loop_
_entity_poly.entity_id
_entity_poly.type
_entity_poly.pdbx_seq_one_letter_code
_entity_poly.pdbx_strand_id
1 'polypeptide(L)'
;MISYEASNVGCSSLGIKSFYPKHLCKKRCWNAEISLLLSSVNWVLLLEMMLQIAVRNTEECVRLEAVSIMNVILMSSNAQTEMEKFGQSPIFESIAQLLKREAGLRVQKEALHLLFLLLNCSKLLSIFCSGCKEEEIADSTNNKKNTSTPKGFSSILVGLAECIACSGNSLQDIELCKRAIIMLAFLASSGKFGFEIMVTHKLRGETNFLMLILQVLVSEMNVEASAEPARSIKARTSLIREALILLNRLVSNTGYSAIVLRILTARRDMATLTIDIASRLSQEDQSLRLSDVNGHVKESEIVELGQAFKKRVFAYLGDKIS
;
A
#
# COMPACT_ATOMS: atom_id res chain seq x y z
N MET A 1 49.68 9.02 28.23
CA MET A 1 48.43 9.64 28.68
C MET A 1 47.49 9.70 27.49
N ILE A 2 46.55 8.75 27.48
CA ILE A 2 45.29 8.65 26.72
C ILE A 2 45.41 8.44 25.19
N SER A 3 45.36 7.16 24.83
CA SER A 3 44.81 6.62 23.59
C SER A 3 43.31 6.94 23.44
N TYR A 4 42.84 7.13 22.22
CA TYR A 4 41.47 6.79 21.85
C TYR A 4 41.49 5.96 20.56
N GLU A 5 41.35 4.65 20.74
CA GLU A 5 40.75 3.76 19.74
C GLU A 5 39.25 4.07 19.66
N ALA A 6 38.73 4.20 18.44
CA ALA A 6 37.31 4.03 18.17
C ALA A 6 37.18 3.08 16.98
N SER A 7 36.87 1.83 17.33
CA SER A 7 36.47 0.74 16.47
C SER A 7 35.14 1.05 15.78
N ASN A 8 35.17 1.38 14.49
CA ASN A 8 33.97 1.33 13.66
C ASN A 8 33.82 -0.08 13.08
N VAL A 9 33.11 -0.91 13.85
CA VAL A 9 32.57 -2.19 13.41
C VAL A 9 31.57 -1.92 12.29
N GLY A 10 31.77 -2.62 11.16
CA GLY A 10 31.00 -2.46 9.94
C GLY A 10 29.51 -2.72 10.15
N CYS A 11 28.70 -1.70 9.87
CA CYS A 11 27.28 -1.88 9.61
C CYS A 11 27.14 -2.22 8.13
N SER A 12 27.04 -3.51 7.83
CA SER A 12 26.68 -4.02 6.50
C SER A 12 25.29 -3.50 6.14
N SER A 13 25.25 -2.44 5.33
CA SER A 13 24.03 -1.94 4.72
C SER A 13 23.49 -3.03 3.79
N LEU A 14 22.51 -3.80 4.25
CA LEU A 14 21.67 -4.59 3.34
C LEU A 14 21.03 -3.59 2.38
N GLY A 15 21.48 -3.66 1.13
CA GLY A 15 21.11 -2.76 0.07
C GLY A 15 19.60 -2.76 -0.12
N ILE A 16 18.97 -1.67 0.33
CA ILE A 16 17.64 -1.27 -0.12
C ILE A 16 17.77 -1.06 -1.62
N LYS A 17 17.35 -2.05 -2.42
CA LYS A 17 17.11 -1.84 -3.84
C LYS A 17 15.98 -0.81 -3.91
N SER A 18 16.37 0.44 -4.16
CA SER A 18 15.43 1.55 -4.32
C SER A 18 14.41 1.15 -5.38
N PHE A 19 13.13 1.11 -5.02
CA PHE A 19 12.02 1.05 -5.96
C PHE A 19 11.88 2.41 -6.64
N TYR A 20 12.89 2.80 -7.41
CA TYR A 20 12.67 3.71 -8.52
C TYR A 20 12.12 2.87 -9.66
N PRO A 21 11.00 3.25 -10.29
CA PRO A 21 10.80 2.96 -11.70
C PRO A 21 11.96 3.66 -12.43
N LYS A 22 13.07 2.95 -12.63
CA LYS A 22 14.15 3.37 -13.53
C LYS A 22 13.61 3.25 -14.95
N HIS A 23 12.75 4.19 -15.34
CA HIS A 23 12.33 4.54 -16.70
C HIS A 23 11.06 5.40 -16.61
N LEU A 24 11.13 6.63 -16.09
CA LEU A 24 10.13 7.68 -16.38
C LEU A 24 10.58 9.06 -15.85
N CYS A 25 11.87 9.38 -15.99
CA CYS A 25 12.31 10.77 -15.91
C CYS A 25 13.35 11.02 -17.01
N LYS A 26 12.96 10.76 -18.27
CA LYS A 26 13.53 11.58 -19.33
C LYS A 26 12.92 12.94 -19.11
N LYS A 27 13.70 13.87 -18.56
CA LYS A 27 13.42 15.30 -18.57
C LYS A 27 13.12 15.65 -20.03
N ARG A 28 11.84 15.63 -20.42
CA ARG A 28 11.41 16.04 -21.75
C ARG A 28 11.79 17.52 -21.80
N CYS A 29 12.75 17.87 -22.64
CA CYS A 29 12.99 19.26 -22.97
C CYS A 29 11.72 19.72 -23.69
N TRP A 30 10.84 20.38 -22.96
CA TRP A 30 9.66 21.00 -23.54
C TRP A 30 10.15 22.16 -24.41
N ASN A 31 9.66 22.24 -25.65
CA ASN A 31 9.92 23.40 -26.49
C ASN A 31 9.45 24.67 -25.75
N ALA A 32 10.16 25.78 -25.90
CA ALA A 32 9.89 27.03 -25.19
C ALA A 32 8.43 27.52 -25.37
N GLU A 33 7.85 27.26 -26.55
CA GLU A 33 6.49 27.61 -26.93
C GLU A 33 5.42 26.78 -26.19
N ILE A 34 5.67 25.48 -25.97
CA ILE A 34 4.78 24.62 -25.17
C ILE A 34 4.89 24.97 -23.69
N SER A 35 6.08 25.35 -23.22
CA SER A 35 6.30 25.80 -21.84
C SER A 35 5.58 27.13 -21.53
N LEU A 36 5.46 28.02 -22.52
CA LEU A 36 4.68 29.25 -22.44
C LEU A 36 3.17 29.01 -22.43
N LEU A 37 2.66 28.02 -23.17
CA LEU A 37 1.24 27.66 -23.14
C LEU A 37 0.85 27.03 -21.78
N LEU A 38 1.70 26.14 -21.25
CA LEU A 38 1.45 25.44 -19.98
C LEU A 38 1.58 26.32 -18.74
N SER A 39 2.30 27.44 -18.81
CA SER A 39 2.43 28.39 -17.68
C SER A 39 1.16 29.20 -17.41
N SER A 40 0.26 29.29 -18.39
CA SER A 40 -1.03 29.98 -18.29
C SER A 40 -2.17 29.11 -17.76
N VAL A 41 -1.96 27.79 -17.68
CA VAL A 41 -3.00 26.82 -17.30
C VAL A 41 -3.13 26.78 -15.78
N ASN A 42 -4.35 27.00 -15.27
CA ASN A 42 -4.67 26.73 -13.87
C ASN A 42 -4.83 25.22 -13.65
N TRP A 43 -3.74 24.55 -13.33
CA TRP A 43 -3.69 23.10 -13.10
C TRP A 43 -4.61 22.63 -11.96
N VAL A 44 -4.81 23.47 -10.94
CA VAL A 44 -5.68 23.14 -9.81
C VAL A 44 -7.13 23.08 -10.28
N LEU A 45 -7.59 24.09 -11.01
CA LEU A 45 -8.95 24.12 -11.54
C LEU A 45 -9.20 22.96 -12.53
N LEU A 46 -8.23 22.66 -13.40
CA LEU A 46 -8.35 21.55 -14.33
C LEU A 46 -8.45 20.21 -13.58
N LEU A 47 -7.65 20.02 -12.54
CA LEU A 47 -7.68 18.82 -11.71
C LEU A 47 -9.02 18.69 -10.98
N GLU A 48 -9.55 19.78 -10.42
CA GLU A 48 -10.89 19.82 -9.80
C GLU A 48 -12.00 19.50 -10.80
N MET A 49 -11.92 20.03 -12.03
CA MET A 49 -12.88 19.71 -13.09
C MET A 49 -12.85 18.22 -13.46
N MET A 50 -11.66 17.66 -13.66
CA MET A 50 -11.51 16.23 -13.94
C MET A 50 -12.03 15.37 -12.79
N LEU A 51 -11.79 15.77 -11.55
CA LEU A 51 -12.31 15.10 -10.37
C LEU A 51 -13.85 15.06 -10.37
N GLN A 52 -14.50 16.19 -10.68
CA GLN A 52 -15.96 16.25 -10.79
C GLN A 52 -16.48 15.37 -11.92
N ILE A 53 -15.79 15.31 -13.07
CA ILE A 53 -16.15 14.41 -14.17
C ILE A 53 -16.05 12.95 -13.72
N ALA A 54 -14.94 12.57 -13.06
CA ALA A 54 -14.71 11.21 -12.59
C ALA A 54 -15.74 10.73 -11.55
N VAL A 55 -16.23 11.64 -10.70
CA VAL A 55 -17.20 11.32 -9.64
C VAL A 55 -18.65 11.32 -10.17
N ARG A 56 -19.01 12.26 -11.04
CA ARG A 56 -20.40 12.42 -11.50
C ARG A 56 -20.79 11.49 -12.65
N ASN A 57 -19.81 11.02 -13.41
CA ASN A 57 -20.08 10.16 -14.55
C ASN A 57 -20.26 8.70 -14.11
N THR A 58 -21.09 7.95 -14.83
CA THR A 58 -21.34 6.52 -14.58
C THR A 58 -20.52 5.61 -15.48
N GLU A 59 -20.05 6.10 -16.64
CA GLU A 59 -19.29 5.32 -17.61
C GLU A 59 -17.83 5.15 -17.16
N GLU A 60 -17.39 3.90 -16.96
CA GLU A 60 -16.03 3.59 -16.48
C GLU A 60 -14.95 4.21 -17.37
N CYS A 61 -15.13 4.23 -18.69
CA CYS A 61 -14.15 4.79 -19.63
C CYS A 61 -13.93 6.29 -19.44
N VAL A 62 -15.01 7.08 -19.26
CA VAL A 62 -14.93 8.52 -19.04
C VAL A 62 -14.27 8.82 -17.70
N ARG A 63 -14.63 8.06 -16.66
CA ARG A 63 -14.04 8.19 -15.33
C ARG A 63 -12.56 7.84 -15.35
N LEU A 64 -12.19 6.77 -16.04
CA LEU A 64 -10.80 6.33 -16.19
C LEU A 64 -9.95 7.40 -16.88
N GLU A 65 -10.44 7.97 -17.98
CA GLU A 65 -9.72 9.02 -18.71
C GLU A 65 -9.53 10.26 -17.83
N ALA A 66 -10.59 10.69 -17.12
CA ALA A 66 -10.50 11.82 -16.19
C ALA A 66 -9.45 11.58 -15.09
N VAL A 67 -9.40 10.39 -14.49
CA VAL A 67 -8.37 10.04 -13.49
C VAL A 67 -6.97 9.96 -14.11
N SER A 68 -6.86 9.45 -15.34
CA SER A 68 -5.58 9.40 -16.06
C SER A 68 -5.03 10.80 -16.35
N ILE A 69 -5.90 11.74 -16.73
CA ILE A 69 -5.54 13.16 -16.91
C ILE A 69 -5.05 13.75 -15.58
N MET A 70 -5.75 13.49 -14.46
CA MET A 70 -5.31 13.94 -13.13
C MET A 70 -3.91 13.39 -12.78
N ASN A 71 -3.63 12.11 -13.06
CA ASN A 71 -2.31 11.52 -12.86
C ASN A 71 -1.23 12.24 -13.69
N VAL A 72 -1.51 12.57 -14.95
CA VAL A 72 -0.59 13.32 -15.81
C VAL A 72 -0.31 14.72 -15.24
N ILE A 73 -1.35 15.41 -14.77
CA ILE A 73 -1.21 16.74 -14.14
C ILE A 73 -0.25 16.63 -12.95
N LEU A 74 -0.51 15.73 -12.00
CA LEU A 74 0.32 15.59 -10.81
C LEU A 74 1.76 15.13 -11.11
N MET A 75 1.95 14.24 -12.09
CA MET A 75 3.29 13.82 -12.53
C MET A 75 4.08 14.96 -13.18
N SER A 76 3.39 15.95 -13.76
CA SER A 76 4.00 17.13 -14.39
C SER A 76 4.28 18.27 -13.40
N SER A 77 3.62 18.29 -12.24
CA SER A 77 3.79 19.30 -11.21
C SER A 77 5.01 19.06 -10.32
N ASN A 78 5.58 20.13 -9.77
CA ASN A 78 6.67 19.98 -8.80
C ASN A 78 6.14 19.48 -7.44
N ALA A 79 6.64 18.32 -7.01
CA ALA A 79 6.21 17.60 -5.80
C ALA A 79 6.26 18.43 -4.50
N GLN A 80 7.12 19.45 -4.42
CA GLN A 80 7.39 20.20 -3.19
C GLN A 80 6.64 21.53 -3.06
N THR A 81 6.31 22.20 -4.17
CA THR A 81 5.76 23.58 -4.12
C THR A 81 4.33 23.70 -4.61
N GLU A 82 3.89 22.78 -5.48
CA GLU A 82 2.55 22.85 -6.10
C GLU A 82 1.59 21.80 -5.55
N MET A 83 2.11 20.70 -5.01
CA MET A 83 1.29 19.60 -4.49
C MET A 83 0.38 20.01 -3.33
N GLU A 84 0.81 20.97 -2.51
CA GLU A 84 -0.01 21.49 -1.43
C GLU A 84 -1.32 22.12 -1.94
N LYS A 85 -1.31 22.69 -3.14
CA LYS A 85 -2.49 23.31 -3.75
C LYS A 85 -3.54 22.28 -4.16
N PHE A 86 -3.12 21.05 -4.48
CA PHE A 86 -4.01 19.96 -4.88
C PHE A 86 -4.63 19.22 -3.69
N GLY A 87 -4.00 19.23 -2.52
CA GLY A 87 -4.43 18.45 -1.35
C GLY A 87 -5.56 19.05 -0.51
N GLN A 88 -6.50 19.76 -1.13
CA GLN A 88 -7.69 20.31 -0.46
C GLN A 88 -8.73 19.21 -0.20
N SER A 89 -9.50 19.31 0.89
CA SER A 89 -10.49 18.32 1.36
C SER A 89 -11.30 17.56 0.29
N PRO A 90 -11.91 18.19 -0.75
CA PRO A 90 -12.77 17.46 -1.68
C PRO A 90 -12.04 16.42 -2.54
N ILE A 91 -10.71 16.52 -2.68
CA ILE A 91 -9.93 15.57 -3.48
C ILE A 91 -9.90 14.18 -2.83
N PHE A 92 -9.72 14.12 -1.52
CA PHE A 92 -9.59 12.86 -0.79
C PHE A 92 -10.95 12.17 -0.66
N GLU A 93 -12.04 12.93 -0.49
CA GLU A 93 -13.41 12.40 -0.57
C GLU A 93 -13.71 11.74 -1.92
N SER A 94 -13.32 12.42 -3.00
CA SER A 94 -13.55 11.94 -4.36
C SER A 94 -12.68 10.72 -4.67
N ILE A 95 -11.42 10.71 -4.24
CA ILE A 95 -10.54 9.53 -4.34
C ILE A 95 -11.13 8.37 -3.56
N ALA A 96 -11.66 8.58 -2.35
CA ALA A 96 -12.32 7.53 -1.58
C ALA A 96 -13.46 6.87 -2.36
N GLN A 97 -14.26 7.66 -3.09
CA GLN A 97 -15.34 7.14 -3.95
C GLN A 97 -14.80 6.36 -5.15
N LEU A 98 -13.71 6.82 -5.76
CA LEU A 98 -13.06 6.16 -6.91
C LEU A 98 -12.31 4.88 -6.54
N LEU A 99 -11.97 4.71 -5.26
CA LEU A 99 -11.37 3.48 -4.73
C LEU A 99 -12.40 2.40 -4.43
N LYS A 100 -13.70 2.72 -4.38
CA LYS A 100 -14.73 1.71 -4.12
C LYS A 100 -14.90 0.76 -5.29
N ARG A 101 -15.37 -0.45 -5.00
CA ARG A 101 -15.58 -1.49 -6.02
C ARG A 101 -16.50 -1.06 -7.16
N GLU A 102 -17.50 -0.22 -6.88
CA GLU A 102 -18.44 0.29 -7.88
C GLU A 102 -17.77 1.25 -8.89
N ALA A 103 -16.53 1.68 -8.64
CA ALA A 103 -15.79 2.51 -9.56
C ALA A 103 -15.30 1.77 -10.81
N GLY A 104 -15.16 0.44 -10.74
CA GLY A 104 -14.53 -0.37 -11.77
C GLY A 104 -13.02 -0.53 -11.54
N LEU A 105 -12.49 -1.72 -11.88
CA LEU A 105 -11.11 -2.12 -11.56
C LEU A 105 -10.07 -1.16 -12.15
N ARG A 106 -10.31 -0.66 -13.37
CA ARG A 106 -9.35 0.24 -14.04
C ARG A 106 -9.32 1.59 -13.36
N VAL A 107 -10.47 2.11 -12.95
CA VAL A 107 -10.59 3.37 -12.22
C VAL A 107 -9.92 3.25 -10.85
N GLN A 108 -10.19 2.17 -10.11
CA GLN A 108 -9.54 1.92 -8.81
C GLN A 108 -8.01 1.91 -8.94
N LYS A 109 -7.48 1.27 -9.99
CA LYS A 109 -6.04 1.20 -10.25
C LYS A 109 -5.42 2.58 -10.49
N GLU A 110 -6.05 3.43 -11.29
CA GLU A 110 -5.57 4.79 -11.54
C GLU A 110 -5.80 5.70 -10.33
N ALA A 111 -6.86 5.49 -9.54
CA ALA A 111 -7.12 6.22 -8.30
C ALA A 111 -6.10 5.88 -7.20
N LEU A 112 -5.64 4.62 -7.11
CA LEU A 112 -4.51 4.25 -6.26
C LEU A 112 -3.23 4.98 -6.66
N HIS A 113 -2.98 5.11 -7.97
CA HIS A 113 -1.83 5.85 -8.46
C HIS A 113 -1.95 7.35 -8.12
N LEU A 114 -3.13 7.93 -8.29
CA LEU A 114 -3.42 9.32 -7.93
C LEU A 114 -3.17 9.57 -6.44
N LEU A 115 -3.67 8.68 -5.58
CA LEU A 115 -3.43 8.74 -4.15
C LEU A 115 -1.94 8.64 -3.82
N PHE A 116 -1.21 7.73 -4.46
CA PHE A 116 0.23 7.60 -4.26
C PHE A 116 0.98 8.88 -4.65
N LEU A 117 0.64 9.49 -5.78
CA LEU A 117 1.26 10.74 -6.23
C LEU A 117 1.01 11.88 -5.22
N LEU A 118 -0.21 12.02 -4.71
CA LEU A 118 -0.54 13.00 -3.68
C LEU A 118 0.21 12.76 -2.37
N LEU A 119 0.20 11.53 -1.88
CA LEU A 119 0.84 11.19 -0.60
C LEU A 119 2.36 11.10 -0.70
N ASN A 120 2.95 11.16 -1.89
CA ASN A 120 4.39 11.36 -2.04
C ASN A 120 4.83 12.78 -1.59
N CYS A 121 3.90 13.72 -1.48
CA CYS A 121 4.12 14.99 -0.80
C CYS A 121 4.07 14.78 0.72
N SER A 122 5.20 14.97 1.42
CA SER A 122 5.31 14.72 2.86
C SER A 122 4.31 15.52 3.71
N LYS A 123 3.95 16.74 3.29
CA LYS A 123 2.93 17.55 3.98
C LYS A 123 1.54 16.96 3.83
N LEU A 124 1.15 16.53 2.63
CA LEU A 124 -0.15 15.88 2.40
C LEU A 124 -0.22 14.53 3.10
N LEU A 125 0.88 13.77 3.10
CA LEU A 125 1.00 12.54 3.88
C LEU A 125 0.81 12.78 5.37
N SER A 126 1.43 13.83 5.92
CA SER A 126 1.26 14.22 7.31
C SER A 126 -0.20 14.56 7.61
N ILE A 127 -0.85 15.38 6.77
CA ILE A 127 -2.27 15.77 6.91
C ILE A 127 -3.20 14.55 6.84
N PHE A 128 -2.97 13.66 5.87
CA PHE A 128 -3.71 12.41 5.71
C PHE A 128 -3.58 11.53 6.97
N CYS A 129 -2.34 11.28 7.41
CA CYS A 129 -2.07 10.44 8.56
C CYS A 129 -2.61 11.01 9.89
N SER A 130 -2.60 12.33 10.07
CA SER A 130 -3.23 12.97 11.24
C SER A 130 -4.75 12.93 11.17
N GLY A 131 -5.33 13.17 9.98
CA GLY A 131 -6.77 13.20 9.78
C GLY A 131 -7.44 11.85 10.04
N CYS A 132 -6.77 10.73 9.72
CA CYS A 132 -7.26 9.39 10.05
C CYS A 132 -7.45 9.14 11.56
N LYS A 133 -6.76 9.89 12.45
CA LYS A 133 -6.90 9.73 13.91
C LYS A 133 -8.10 10.48 14.49
N GLU A 134 -8.41 11.65 13.94
CA GLU A 134 -9.43 12.54 14.48
C GLU A 134 -10.85 12.00 14.23
N GLU A 135 -11.08 11.31 13.11
CA GLU A 135 -12.37 10.70 12.77
C GLU A 135 -12.75 9.55 13.73
N GLU A 136 -11.77 8.77 14.23
CA GLU A 136 -12.04 7.67 15.19
C GLU A 136 -12.43 8.17 16.59
N ILE A 137 -11.97 9.38 16.98
CA ILE A 137 -12.28 9.97 18.29
C ILE A 137 -13.63 10.69 18.24
N ALA A 138 -13.96 11.33 17.11
CA ALA A 138 -15.20 12.09 16.94
C ALA A 138 -16.48 11.22 16.98
N ASP A 139 -16.40 9.95 16.57
CA ASP A 139 -17.51 8.99 16.67
C ASP A 139 -17.89 8.65 18.13
N SER A 140 -17.10 9.09 19.12
CA SER A 140 -17.34 8.83 20.55
C SER A 140 -17.87 10.01 21.36
N THR A 141 -17.87 11.25 20.83
CA THR A 141 -18.27 12.42 21.64
C THR A 141 -19.00 13.50 20.83
N ASN A 142 -20.28 13.74 21.16
CA ASN A 142 -21.08 14.83 20.60
C ASN A 142 -20.54 16.23 21.00
N ASN A 143 -20.59 17.16 20.04
CA ASN A 143 -20.51 18.64 20.13
C ASN A 143 -19.16 19.29 20.53
N LYS A 144 -18.49 20.03 19.62
CA LYS A 144 -18.75 21.46 19.24
C LYS A 144 -17.49 22.13 18.61
N LYS A 145 -17.68 22.67 17.40
CA LYS A 145 -16.99 23.79 16.72
C LYS A 145 -15.45 23.82 16.53
N ASN A 146 -15.10 23.69 15.24
CA ASN A 146 -14.12 24.46 14.46
C ASN A 146 -12.64 24.05 14.47
N THR A 147 -12.35 22.95 13.76
CA THR A 147 -11.62 22.95 12.48
C THR A 147 -12.15 21.76 11.71
N SER A 148 -12.71 21.96 10.51
CA SER A 148 -13.28 20.85 9.74
C SER A 148 -12.16 19.89 9.34
N THR A 149 -11.99 18.80 10.10
CA THR A 149 -11.19 17.66 9.64
C THR A 149 -11.73 17.28 8.26
N PRO A 150 -10.88 17.17 7.23
CA PRO A 150 -11.33 16.78 5.91
C PRO A 150 -12.06 15.46 6.00
N LYS A 151 -13.37 15.47 5.73
CA LYS A 151 -14.16 14.25 5.64
C LYS A 151 -13.49 13.37 4.59
N GLY A 152 -13.34 12.08 4.83
CA GLY A 152 -12.97 11.13 3.78
C GLY A 152 -11.58 10.48 3.88
N PHE A 153 -10.77 10.82 4.88
CA PHE A 153 -9.50 10.10 5.11
C PHE A 153 -9.72 8.65 5.57
N SER A 154 -10.63 8.40 6.53
CA SER A 154 -11.05 7.03 6.86
C SER A 154 -11.72 6.33 5.67
N SER A 155 -12.47 7.07 4.85
CA SER A 155 -13.13 6.51 3.67
C SER A 155 -12.13 6.02 2.62
N ILE A 156 -10.94 6.65 2.53
CA ILE A 156 -9.83 6.12 1.72
C ILE A 156 -9.35 4.78 2.27
N LEU A 157 -9.21 4.63 3.59
CA LEU A 157 -8.82 3.36 4.19
C LEU A 157 -9.83 2.25 3.90
N VAL A 158 -11.13 2.57 3.92
CA VAL A 158 -12.20 1.65 3.48
C VAL A 158 -12.05 1.29 2.00
N GLY A 159 -11.83 2.27 1.12
CA GLY A 159 -11.60 2.00 -0.31
C GLY A 159 -10.33 1.17 -0.57
N LEU A 160 -9.25 1.39 0.18
CA LEU A 160 -8.05 0.55 0.13
C LEU A 160 -8.35 -0.89 0.57
N ALA A 161 -9.15 -1.07 1.62
CA ALA A 161 -9.58 -2.38 2.04
C ALA A 161 -10.41 -3.10 0.96
N GLU A 162 -11.29 -2.38 0.25
CA GLU A 162 -12.04 -2.94 -0.88
C GLU A 162 -11.11 -3.37 -2.02
N CYS A 163 -10.10 -2.57 -2.37
CA CYS A 163 -9.10 -2.94 -3.38
C CYS A 163 -8.29 -4.21 -3.01
N ILE A 164 -8.09 -4.46 -1.71
CA ILE A 164 -7.39 -5.66 -1.21
C ILE A 164 -8.33 -6.86 -1.19
N ALA A 165 -9.57 -6.64 -0.76
CA ALA A 165 -10.62 -7.66 -0.67
C ALA A 165 -11.21 -8.05 -2.03
N CYS A 166 -10.78 -7.43 -3.14
CA CYS A 166 -11.10 -7.86 -4.51
C CYS A 166 -10.62 -9.31 -4.75
N SER A 167 -11.47 -10.27 -4.40
CA SER A 167 -11.20 -11.72 -4.39
C SER A 167 -11.38 -12.38 -5.76
N GLY A 168 -11.11 -11.65 -6.85
CA GLY A 168 -11.22 -12.18 -8.20
C GLY A 168 -9.94 -12.89 -8.62
N ASN A 169 -10.06 -13.97 -9.41
CA ASN A 169 -8.91 -14.69 -9.96
C ASN A 169 -8.38 -14.06 -11.26
N SER A 170 -8.90 -12.91 -11.68
CA SER A 170 -8.40 -12.28 -12.90
C SER A 170 -7.04 -11.63 -12.66
N LEU A 171 -6.23 -11.54 -13.72
CA LEU A 171 -4.93 -10.86 -13.64
C LEU A 171 -5.04 -9.40 -13.19
N GLN A 172 -6.17 -8.74 -13.50
CA GLN A 172 -6.40 -7.35 -13.10
C GLN A 172 -6.69 -7.23 -11.61
N ASP A 173 -7.42 -8.19 -11.02
CA ASP A 173 -7.71 -8.23 -9.58
C ASP A 173 -6.42 -8.42 -8.78
N ILE A 174 -5.59 -9.39 -9.17
CA ILE A 174 -4.29 -9.66 -8.53
C ILE A 174 -3.39 -8.41 -8.59
N GLU A 175 -3.34 -7.72 -9.73
CA GLU A 175 -2.53 -6.51 -9.88
C GLU A 175 -3.08 -5.33 -9.06
N LEU A 176 -4.40 -5.18 -8.95
CA LEU A 176 -5.03 -4.17 -8.11
C LEU A 176 -4.72 -4.41 -6.63
N CYS A 177 -4.94 -5.63 -6.15
CA CYS A 177 -4.65 -6.01 -4.76
C CYS A 177 -3.17 -5.78 -4.44
N LYS A 178 -2.26 -6.18 -5.34
CA LYS A 178 -0.82 -5.93 -5.17
C LYS A 178 -0.49 -4.44 -5.02
N ARG A 179 -1.10 -3.58 -5.83
CA ARG A 179 -0.89 -2.11 -5.75
C ARG A 179 -1.41 -1.55 -4.43
N ALA A 180 -2.55 -2.03 -3.95
CA ALA A 180 -3.08 -1.64 -2.65
C ALA A 180 -2.16 -2.09 -1.50
N ILE A 181 -1.61 -3.31 -1.55
CA ILE A 181 -0.62 -3.78 -0.56
C ILE A 181 0.65 -2.92 -0.59
N ILE A 182 1.16 -2.57 -1.77
CA ILE A 182 2.32 -1.67 -1.90
C ILE A 182 1.99 -0.29 -1.30
N MET A 183 0.77 0.21 -1.50
CA MET A 183 0.33 1.47 -0.91
C MET A 183 0.29 1.39 0.62
N LEU A 184 -0.21 0.29 1.20
CA LEU A 184 -0.17 0.07 2.65
C LEU A 184 1.27 -0.03 3.16
N ALA A 185 2.18 -0.65 2.40
CA ALA A 185 3.60 -0.69 2.76
C ALA A 185 4.23 0.71 2.74
N PHE A 186 3.88 1.55 1.77
CA PHE A 186 4.27 2.95 1.74
C PHE A 186 3.75 3.71 2.97
N LEU A 187 2.48 3.54 3.34
CA LEU A 187 1.91 4.16 4.53
C LEU A 187 2.61 3.69 5.82
N ALA A 188 2.84 2.39 5.97
CA ALA A 188 3.60 1.82 7.09
C ALA A 188 5.06 2.33 7.15
N SER A 189 5.58 2.89 6.06
CA SER A 189 6.90 3.50 5.97
C SER A 189 6.95 4.96 6.39
N SER A 190 5.80 5.64 6.48
CA SER A 190 5.70 7.08 6.68
C SER A 190 5.98 7.57 8.11
N GLY A 191 6.35 6.65 9.00
CA GLY A 191 6.62 6.92 10.42
C GLY A 191 5.49 6.44 11.33
N LYS A 192 5.45 6.99 12.55
CA LYS A 192 4.55 6.54 13.63
C LYS A 192 3.08 6.49 13.20
N PHE A 193 2.56 7.57 12.62
CA PHE A 193 1.14 7.68 12.30
C PHE A 193 0.69 6.66 11.23
N GLY A 194 1.46 6.53 10.15
CA GLY A 194 1.14 5.54 9.12
C GLY A 194 1.26 4.10 9.59
N PHE A 195 2.14 3.84 10.55
CA PHE A 195 2.19 2.54 11.22
C PHE A 195 0.94 2.30 12.09
N GLU A 196 0.53 3.30 12.88
CA GLU A 196 -0.65 3.21 13.73
C GLU A 196 -1.92 2.93 12.92
N ILE A 197 -2.08 3.53 11.73
CA ILE A 197 -3.20 3.21 10.80
C ILE A 197 -3.29 1.70 10.55
N MET A 198 -2.18 1.01 10.35
CA MET A 198 -2.16 -0.42 10.05
C MET A 198 -2.63 -1.31 11.22
N VAL A 199 -2.44 -0.86 12.46
CA VAL A 199 -2.68 -1.66 13.68
C VAL A 199 -3.90 -1.21 14.48
N THR A 200 -4.34 0.03 14.35
CA THR A 200 -5.45 0.61 15.11
C THR A 200 -6.74 0.71 14.31
N HIS A 201 -6.64 0.95 13.00
CA HIS A 201 -7.83 1.19 12.19
C HIS A 201 -8.70 -0.05 12.09
N LYS A 202 -9.97 0.10 12.48
CA LYS A 202 -10.99 -0.95 12.38
C LYS A 202 -11.78 -0.75 11.10
N LEU A 203 -11.75 -1.77 10.25
CA LEU A 203 -12.62 -1.87 9.10
C LEU A 203 -13.98 -2.45 9.53
N ARG A 204 -14.94 -2.49 8.60
CA ARG A 204 -16.25 -3.10 8.88
C ARG A 204 -16.10 -4.54 9.39
N GLY A 205 -16.90 -4.90 10.39
CA GLY A 205 -16.94 -6.27 10.94
C GLY A 205 -15.73 -6.67 11.79
N GLU A 206 -15.11 -5.73 12.51
CA GLU A 206 -13.92 -5.95 13.37
C GLU A 206 -12.66 -6.46 12.65
N THR A 207 -12.67 -6.43 11.32
CA THR A 207 -11.53 -6.79 10.49
C THR A 207 -10.52 -5.64 10.50
N ASN A 208 -9.23 -5.93 10.52
CA ASN A 208 -8.17 -4.94 10.32
C ASN A 208 -7.36 -5.29 9.08
N PHE A 209 -6.46 -4.40 8.66
CA PHE A 209 -5.62 -4.64 7.48
C PHE A 209 -4.75 -5.89 7.60
N LEU A 210 -4.29 -6.24 8.81
CA LEU A 210 -3.52 -7.47 9.02
C LEU A 210 -4.37 -8.71 8.68
N MET A 211 -5.63 -8.75 9.11
CA MET A 211 -6.53 -9.86 8.76
C MET A 211 -6.74 -9.96 7.26
N LEU A 212 -7.00 -8.84 6.59
CA LEU A 212 -7.19 -8.82 5.13
C LEU A 212 -5.95 -9.34 4.39
N ILE A 213 -4.75 -8.92 4.81
CA ILE A 213 -3.50 -9.39 4.20
C ILE A 213 -3.32 -10.90 4.39
N LEU A 214 -3.64 -11.43 5.58
CA LEU A 214 -3.59 -12.88 5.82
C LEU A 214 -4.61 -13.64 4.96
N GLN A 215 -5.84 -13.11 4.82
CA GLN A 215 -6.87 -13.72 3.97
C GLN A 215 -6.45 -13.74 2.48
N VAL A 216 -5.84 -12.66 1.99
CA VAL A 216 -5.27 -12.62 0.64
C VAL A 216 -4.18 -13.67 0.47
N LEU A 217 -3.23 -13.77 1.41
CA LEU A 217 -2.16 -14.76 1.33
C LEU A 217 -2.71 -16.19 1.27
N VAL A 218 -3.67 -16.54 2.13
CA VAL A 218 -4.30 -17.88 2.09
C VAL A 218 -5.04 -18.12 0.78
N SER A 219 -5.78 -17.13 0.28
CA SER A 219 -6.49 -17.23 -1.00
C SER A 219 -5.53 -17.55 -2.15
N GLU A 220 -4.42 -16.81 -2.25
CA GLU A 220 -3.44 -17.00 -3.32
C GLU A 220 -2.61 -18.29 -3.17
N MET A 221 -2.36 -18.73 -1.95
CA MET A 221 -1.64 -19.99 -1.66
C MET A 221 -2.45 -21.25 -1.98
N ASN A 222 -3.77 -21.14 -2.06
CA ASN A 222 -4.66 -22.29 -2.29
C ASN A 222 -5.06 -22.47 -3.76
N VAL A 223 -4.59 -21.61 -4.67
CA VAL A 223 -4.86 -21.76 -6.10
C VAL A 223 -3.97 -22.85 -6.69
N GLU A 224 -4.58 -23.85 -7.34
CA GLU A 224 -3.84 -24.93 -8.01
C GLU A 224 -3.03 -24.40 -9.22
N ALA A 225 -1.71 -24.50 -9.15
CA ALA A 225 -0.80 -23.98 -10.17
C ALA A 225 -0.86 -24.74 -11.52
N SER A 226 -1.36 -25.97 -11.52
CA SER A 226 -1.35 -26.87 -12.69
C SER A 226 -2.29 -26.45 -13.82
N ALA A 227 -3.28 -25.59 -13.55
CA ALA A 227 -4.28 -25.14 -14.52
C ALA A 227 -4.09 -23.68 -14.96
N GLU A 228 -3.10 -22.97 -14.42
CA GLU A 228 -3.01 -21.51 -14.54
C GLU A 228 -1.98 -21.05 -15.58
N PRO A 229 -2.28 -20.02 -16.39
CA PRO A 229 -1.30 -19.42 -17.28
C PRO A 229 -0.07 -18.91 -16.50
N ALA A 230 1.14 -19.09 -17.05
CA ALA A 230 2.39 -18.66 -16.42
C ALA A 230 2.40 -17.17 -15.99
N ARG A 231 1.67 -16.31 -16.71
CA ARG A 231 1.50 -14.88 -16.34
C ARG A 231 0.75 -14.69 -15.02
N SER A 232 -0.28 -15.50 -14.79
CA SER A 232 -1.06 -15.47 -13.55
C SER A 232 -0.22 -15.97 -12.38
N ILE A 233 0.52 -17.07 -12.55
CA ILE A 233 1.45 -17.60 -11.55
C ILE A 233 2.44 -16.50 -11.12
N LYS A 234 3.11 -15.85 -12.09
CA LYS A 234 4.04 -14.76 -11.81
C LYS A 234 3.39 -13.58 -11.08
N ALA A 235 2.14 -13.23 -11.42
CA ALA A 235 1.42 -12.15 -10.75
C ALA A 235 1.12 -12.51 -9.29
N ARG A 236 0.68 -13.75 -9.02
CA ARG A 236 0.42 -14.27 -7.65
C ARG A 236 1.69 -14.33 -6.82
N THR A 237 2.77 -14.88 -7.36
CA THR A 237 4.10 -14.88 -6.72
C THR A 237 4.52 -13.46 -6.35
N SER A 238 4.31 -12.49 -7.25
CA SER A 238 4.61 -11.09 -6.96
C SER A 238 3.72 -10.51 -5.86
N LEU A 239 2.43 -10.85 -5.81
CA LEU A 239 1.50 -10.42 -4.78
C LEU A 239 1.89 -10.97 -3.40
N ILE A 240 2.12 -12.28 -3.31
CA ILE A 240 2.56 -12.96 -2.07
C ILE A 240 3.84 -12.34 -1.53
N ARG A 241 4.81 -12.08 -2.41
CA ARG A 241 6.07 -11.42 -2.06
C ARG A 241 5.83 -10.04 -1.43
N GLU A 242 5.05 -9.15 -2.05
CA GLU A 242 4.82 -7.80 -1.51
C GLU A 242 4.05 -7.84 -0.18
N ALA A 243 3.10 -8.77 -0.03
CA ALA A 243 2.39 -9.00 1.23
C ALA A 243 3.34 -9.45 2.34
N LEU A 244 4.25 -10.38 2.06
CA LEU A 244 5.25 -10.84 3.01
C LEU A 244 6.28 -9.77 3.36
N ILE A 245 6.68 -8.91 2.42
CA ILE A 245 7.54 -7.76 2.68
C ILE A 245 6.85 -6.81 3.68
N LEU A 246 5.58 -6.50 3.45
CA LEU A 246 4.78 -5.68 4.36
C LEU A 246 4.71 -6.31 5.75
N LEU A 247 4.32 -7.57 5.86
CA LEU A 247 4.22 -8.27 7.14
C LEU A 247 5.56 -8.29 7.89
N ASN A 248 6.65 -8.67 7.22
CA ASN A 248 7.98 -8.65 7.80
C ASN A 248 8.39 -7.27 8.28
N ARG A 249 8.08 -6.22 7.51
CA ARG A 249 8.35 -4.84 7.91
C ARG A 249 7.61 -4.46 9.19
N LEU A 250 6.34 -4.86 9.31
CA LEU A 250 5.52 -4.59 10.48
C LEU A 250 6.03 -5.34 11.72
N VAL A 251 6.30 -6.65 11.61
CA VAL A 251 6.80 -7.46 12.73
C VAL A 251 8.27 -7.23 13.07
N SER A 252 9.03 -6.54 12.21
CA SER A 252 10.42 -6.15 12.48
C SER A 252 10.58 -4.75 13.03
N ASN A 253 9.49 -3.99 13.18
CA ASN A 253 9.57 -2.61 13.66
C ASN A 253 9.98 -2.55 15.14
N THR A 254 10.97 -1.73 15.49
CA THR A 254 11.51 -1.65 16.85
C THR A 254 10.50 -1.14 17.89
N GLY A 255 9.58 -0.26 17.50
CA GLY A 255 8.58 0.33 18.40
C GLY A 255 7.22 -0.39 18.40
N TYR A 256 6.92 -1.18 17.37
CA TYR A 256 5.57 -1.73 17.17
C TYR A 256 5.52 -3.25 16.94
N SER A 257 6.65 -3.95 16.79
CA SER A 257 6.68 -5.40 16.54
C SER A 257 5.83 -6.18 17.54
N ALA A 258 5.98 -5.92 18.83
CA ALA A 258 5.20 -6.57 19.89
C ALA A 258 3.68 -6.31 19.76
N ILE A 259 3.28 -5.11 19.35
CA ILE A 259 1.86 -4.76 19.14
C ILE A 259 1.31 -5.52 17.93
N VAL A 260 2.04 -5.54 16.82
CA VAL A 260 1.65 -6.26 15.60
C VAL A 260 1.54 -7.76 15.88
N LEU A 261 2.56 -8.35 16.50
CA LEU A 261 2.59 -9.78 16.85
C LEU A 261 1.48 -10.13 17.84
N ARG A 262 1.18 -9.23 18.79
CA ARG A 262 0.00 -9.38 19.66
C ARG A 262 -1.28 -9.43 18.86
N ILE A 263 -1.49 -8.52 17.92
CA ILE A 263 -2.71 -8.49 17.10
C ILE A 263 -2.83 -9.77 16.28
N LEU A 264 -1.76 -10.15 15.56
CA LEU A 264 -1.68 -11.37 14.73
C LEU A 264 -2.00 -12.65 15.51
N THR A 265 -1.78 -12.65 16.83
CA THR A 265 -1.96 -13.82 17.70
C THR A 265 -3.08 -13.66 18.74
N ALA A 266 -3.83 -12.55 18.73
CA ALA A 266 -4.83 -12.25 19.76
C ALA A 266 -6.11 -13.08 19.57
N ARG A 267 -6.59 -13.20 18.34
CA ARG A 267 -7.78 -13.97 18.00
C ARG A 267 -7.38 -15.33 17.42
N ARG A 268 -8.16 -16.37 17.74
CA ARG A 268 -7.89 -17.75 17.31
C ARG A 268 -7.80 -17.87 15.79
N ASP A 269 -8.77 -17.31 15.07
CA ASP A 269 -8.81 -17.32 13.60
C ASP A 269 -7.59 -16.65 12.97
N MET A 270 -7.21 -15.45 13.46
CA MET A 270 -6.03 -14.73 12.99
C MET A 270 -4.72 -15.46 13.33
N ALA A 271 -4.63 -16.04 14.53
CA ALA A 271 -3.47 -16.80 14.95
C ALA A 271 -3.29 -18.06 14.09
N THR A 272 -4.38 -18.78 13.80
CA THR A 272 -4.35 -19.96 12.92
C THR A 272 -3.87 -19.59 11.52
N LEU A 273 -4.41 -18.52 10.90
CA LEU A 273 -3.94 -18.06 9.59
C LEU A 273 -2.47 -17.63 9.62
N THR A 274 -2.06 -16.90 10.66
CA THR A 274 -0.68 -16.45 10.83
C THR A 274 0.29 -17.64 10.90
N ILE A 275 -0.03 -18.66 11.70
CA ILE A 275 0.80 -19.87 11.85
C ILE A 275 0.81 -20.69 10.56
N ASP A 276 -0.34 -20.85 9.89
CA ASP A 276 -0.46 -21.59 8.62
C ASP A 276 0.41 -20.95 7.54
N ILE A 277 0.24 -19.64 7.31
CA ILE A 277 1.01 -18.85 6.34
C ILE A 277 2.51 -18.94 6.65
N ALA A 278 2.90 -18.67 7.91
CA ALA A 278 4.28 -18.74 8.33
C ALA A 278 4.88 -20.13 8.11
N SER A 279 4.10 -21.20 8.31
CA SER A 279 4.60 -22.57 8.15
C SER A 279 4.73 -22.95 6.69
N ARG A 280 3.67 -22.76 5.89
CA ARG A 280 3.64 -23.15 4.48
C ARG A 280 4.62 -22.34 3.62
N LEU A 281 4.65 -21.01 3.77
CA LEU A 281 5.56 -20.16 2.99
C LEU A 281 7.03 -20.26 3.43
N SER A 282 7.31 -20.86 4.60
CA SER A 282 8.68 -21.17 5.04
C SER A 282 9.22 -22.49 4.49
N GLN A 283 8.33 -23.35 3.98
CA GLN A 283 8.70 -24.64 3.43
C GLN A 283 9.16 -24.44 1.99
N GLU A 284 10.27 -25.08 1.65
CA GLU A 284 10.73 -25.19 0.28
C GLU A 284 9.87 -26.26 -0.41
N ASP A 285 8.69 -25.88 -0.89
CA ASP A 285 7.78 -26.82 -1.54
C ASP A 285 8.24 -27.09 -2.99
N GLN A 286 8.34 -28.37 -3.37
CA GLN A 286 8.78 -28.78 -4.71
C GLN A 286 7.77 -28.42 -5.81
N SER A 287 6.53 -28.06 -5.44
CA SER A 287 5.42 -27.74 -6.35
C SER A 287 5.60 -26.43 -7.14
N LEU A 288 6.45 -25.52 -6.66
CA LEU A 288 6.75 -24.24 -7.31
C LEU A 288 7.93 -24.32 -8.31
N ARG A 289 8.63 -25.47 -8.40
CA ARG A 289 9.71 -25.74 -9.36
C ARG A 289 9.25 -25.95 -10.81
N LEU A 290 8.20 -25.25 -11.26
CA LEU A 290 7.85 -25.20 -12.67
C LEU A 290 8.86 -24.34 -13.44
N SER A 291 9.96 -25.00 -13.77
CA SER A 291 10.90 -24.75 -14.87
C SER A 291 11.27 -23.30 -15.17
N ASP A 292 12.51 -22.93 -14.87
CA ASP A 292 13.25 -22.05 -15.76
C ASP A 292 14.72 -22.50 -15.82
N VAL A 293 15.13 -22.94 -17.01
CA VAL A 293 16.52 -23.31 -17.37
C VAL A 293 17.44 -22.07 -17.37
N ASN A 294 17.02 -20.92 -16.81
CA ASN A 294 17.78 -19.67 -16.84
C ASN A 294 17.47 -18.64 -15.72
N GLY A 295 17.22 -19.02 -14.44
CA GLY A 295 17.22 -17.98 -13.38
C GLY A 295 16.73 -18.31 -11.97
N HIS A 296 17.59 -18.97 -11.18
CA HIS A 296 17.41 -19.45 -9.79
C HIS A 296 17.17 -18.42 -8.65
N VAL A 297 16.67 -17.20 -8.88
CA VAL A 297 16.80 -16.11 -7.87
C VAL A 297 15.49 -15.65 -7.18
N LYS A 298 14.29 -15.92 -7.73
CA LYS A 298 13.05 -15.28 -7.23
C LYS A 298 12.22 -16.11 -6.24
N GLU A 299 12.29 -17.42 -6.32
CA GLU A 299 11.52 -18.34 -5.47
C GLU A 299 12.16 -18.48 -4.07
N SER A 300 13.50 -18.41 -4.03
CA SER A 300 14.29 -18.29 -2.79
C SER A 300 13.79 -17.15 -1.91
N GLU A 301 13.39 -16.03 -2.50
CA GLU A 301 13.04 -14.84 -1.74
C GLU A 301 11.70 -14.98 -1.00
N ILE A 302 10.71 -15.68 -1.55
CA ILE A 302 9.45 -15.93 -0.82
C ILE A 302 9.73 -16.83 0.37
N VAL A 303 10.53 -17.88 0.18
CA VAL A 303 10.92 -18.81 1.25
C VAL A 303 11.70 -18.07 2.33
N GLU A 304 12.68 -17.24 1.98
CA GLU A 304 13.44 -16.40 2.91
C GLU A 304 12.53 -15.44 3.70
N LEU A 305 11.61 -14.75 3.02
CA LEU A 305 10.64 -13.87 3.66
C LEU A 305 9.70 -14.66 4.58
N GLY A 306 9.26 -15.84 4.18
CA GLY A 306 8.43 -16.75 4.96
C GLY A 306 9.15 -17.25 6.21
N GLN A 307 10.40 -17.68 6.08
CA GLN A 307 11.27 -18.08 7.20
C GLN A 307 11.51 -16.93 8.18
N ALA A 308 11.78 -15.73 7.67
CA ALA A 308 11.97 -14.53 8.48
C ALA A 308 10.71 -14.14 9.25
N PHE A 309 9.53 -14.30 8.64
CA PHE A 309 8.24 -14.06 9.28
C PHE A 309 7.96 -15.12 10.35
N LYS A 310 8.11 -16.40 10.00
CA LYS A 310 7.94 -17.54 10.91
C LYS A 310 8.81 -17.42 12.15
N LYS A 311 10.10 -17.14 11.98
CA LYS A 311 11.05 -17.00 13.11
C LYS A 311 10.54 -15.99 14.13
N ARG A 312 9.99 -14.86 13.70
CA ARG A 312 9.49 -13.79 14.59
C ARG A 312 8.17 -14.18 15.26
N VAL A 313 7.23 -14.76 14.50
CA VAL A 313 5.95 -15.22 15.04
C VAL A 313 6.17 -16.28 16.11
N PHE A 314 7.00 -17.28 15.84
CA PHE A 314 7.25 -18.39 16.75
C PHE A 314 8.07 -17.98 17.97
N ALA A 315 9.04 -17.08 17.82
CA ALA A 315 9.74 -16.50 18.97
C ALA A 315 8.76 -15.82 19.94
N TYR A 316 7.86 -14.98 19.41
CA TYR A 316 6.86 -14.30 20.23
C TYR A 316 5.83 -15.24 20.89
N LEU A 317 5.46 -16.33 20.21
CA LEU A 317 4.58 -17.35 20.80
C LEU A 317 5.31 -18.14 21.90
N GLY A 318 6.60 -18.45 21.72
CA GLY A 318 7.44 -19.09 22.74
C GLY A 318 7.60 -18.24 24.00
N ASP A 319 7.76 -16.92 23.84
CA ASP A 319 7.85 -15.96 24.95
C ASP A 319 6.55 -15.87 25.79
N LYS A 320 5.40 -16.31 25.25
CA LYS A 320 4.10 -16.34 25.95
C LYS A 320 3.80 -17.64 26.69
N ILE A 321 4.59 -18.69 26.47
CA ILE A 321 4.37 -20.04 27.02
C ILE A 321 5.32 -20.32 28.21
N SER A 322 6.12 -19.33 28.63
CA SER A 322 6.95 -19.39 29.84
C SER A 322 6.29 -18.71 31.04
#